data_AF-A0A895XLP9-F1
#
_entry.id   AF-A0A895XLP9-F1
#
_cell.length_a   1.000
_cell.length_b   1.000
_cell.length_c   1.000
_cell.angle_alpha   90.00
_cell.angle_beta   90.00
_cell.angle_gamma   90.00
#
_symmetry.space_group_name_H-M   'P 1'
#
loop_
_entity.id
_entity.type
_entity.pdbx_description
1 polymer ?
#
loop_
_entity_poly.entity_id
_entity_poly.type
_entity_poly.pdbx_seq_one_letter_code
_entity_poly.pdbx_strand_id
1 'polypeptide(L)'
;MRTRTRVIAISTVALLAATGCQSESDEPERWAERPTEISVTDEEAEHFIANWVENIRLRFELTTVRQRLEVECMNQHGFTVHPDQQTWPTDRDEILGKQFGVLAGPNPINAGELGYGDMIQRPFAATGIPNMSDFDRLSVDESQAYYRQLWGESAFDDDHDDTLTVGGDQGSSEIRYRLTGCEGAVYEALYEEDLRSFLSLKSAASASGGFFVDEYDEVKEANFAWVTCMESAGFTGVTEPSHTRDIAIDLWLDLDSDHLGSNPSPADVDATMRAEVELATTDLACVEETDLNPLRLRAWAQGIMLSSEALEVDFFQFREQAEAYLVKAQTLLESYDFT
;
A
#
# COMPACT_ATOMS: atom_id res chain seq x y z
N MET A 1 -78.56 -37.50 -28.16
CA MET A 1 -79.43 -36.38 -27.74
C MET A 1 -78.68 -35.60 -26.66
N ARG A 2 -78.46 -34.29 -26.89
CA ARG A 2 -78.00 -33.26 -25.92
C ARG A 2 -76.56 -33.33 -25.36
N THR A 3 -75.68 -32.59 -26.03
CA THR A 3 -74.85 -31.49 -25.50
C THR A 3 -74.98 -31.17 -24.00
N ARG A 4 -73.85 -31.08 -23.26
CA ARG A 4 -73.25 -29.81 -22.80
C ARG A 4 -71.98 -29.98 -21.93
N THR A 5 -71.04 -29.12 -22.28
CA THR A 5 -69.74 -28.69 -21.72
C THR A 5 -69.77 -28.25 -20.25
N ARG A 6 -68.56 -28.23 -19.64
CA ARG A 6 -68.01 -27.37 -18.54
C ARG A 6 -67.66 -28.17 -17.26
N VAL A 7 -66.59 -27.93 -16.52
CA VAL A 7 -65.51 -26.91 -16.52
C VAL A 7 -64.33 -27.46 -15.71
N ILE A 8 -63.14 -26.98 -16.06
CA ILE A 8 -61.82 -27.24 -15.45
C ILE A 8 -61.71 -26.56 -14.08
N ALA A 9 -61.12 -27.23 -13.10
CA ALA A 9 -60.43 -26.60 -11.97
C ALA A 9 -59.02 -27.21 -11.87
N ILE A 10 -58.04 -26.51 -12.43
CA ILE A 10 -56.62 -26.77 -12.22
C ILE A 10 -56.24 -25.97 -10.97
N SER A 11 -55.91 -26.67 -9.89
CA SER A 11 -55.26 -26.08 -8.73
C SER A 11 -53.79 -25.86 -9.08
N THR A 12 -53.44 -24.60 -9.28
CA THR A 12 -52.07 -24.12 -9.43
C THR A 12 -51.30 -24.39 -8.14
N VAL A 13 -50.32 -25.28 -8.19
CA VAL A 13 -49.26 -25.35 -7.17
C VAL A 13 -48.34 -24.16 -7.42
N ALA A 14 -48.39 -23.17 -6.53
CA ALA A 14 -47.40 -22.11 -6.50
C ALA A 14 -46.06 -22.71 -6.08
N LEU A 15 -45.15 -22.88 -7.04
CA LEU A 15 -43.73 -23.02 -6.78
C LEU A 15 -43.25 -21.68 -6.20
N LEU A 16 -42.98 -21.66 -4.89
CA LEU A 16 -42.12 -20.67 -4.26
C LEU A 16 -40.71 -20.88 -4.80
N ALA A 17 -40.33 -20.07 -5.78
CA ALA A 17 -38.94 -19.91 -6.17
C ALA A 17 -38.20 -19.26 -4.99
N ALA A 18 -37.33 -20.03 -4.36
CA ALA A 18 -36.26 -19.50 -3.55
C ALA A 18 -35.27 -18.80 -4.48
N THR A 19 -35.52 -17.54 -4.79
CA THR A 19 -34.50 -16.64 -5.32
C THR A 19 -33.53 -16.36 -4.19
N GLY A 20 -32.37 -17.00 -4.24
CA GLY A 20 -31.27 -16.74 -3.32
C GLY A 20 -30.89 -15.27 -3.35
N CYS A 21 -30.48 -14.75 -2.19
CA CYS A 21 -29.80 -13.49 -2.04
C CYS A 21 -28.47 -13.53 -2.82
N GLN A 22 -28.53 -13.35 -4.14
CA GLN A 22 -27.45 -12.72 -4.86
C GLN A 22 -27.58 -11.25 -4.52
N SER A 23 -26.74 -10.76 -3.61
CA SER A 23 -26.40 -9.34 -3.63
C SER A 23 -25.82 -9.09 -5.02
N GLU A 24 -26.63 -8.56 -5.94
CA GLU A 24 -26.09 -7.74 -7.02
C GLU A 24 -25.18 -6.74 -6.33
N SER A 25 -23.88 -7.01 -6.36
CA SER A 25 -22.91 -5.98 -6.04
C SER A 25 -23.16 -4.92 -7.09
N ASP A 26 -23.74 -3.80 -6.67
CA ASP A 26 -23.75 -2.54 -7.40
C ASP A 26 -22.29 -2.05 -7.54
N GLU A 27 -21.40 -2.89 -8.09
CA GLU A 27 -20.16 -2.39 -8.64
C GLU A 27 -20.59 -1.47 -9.76
N PRO A 28 -20.28 -0.17 -9.66
CA PRO A 28 -20.77 0.79 -10.63
C PRO A 28 -20.36 0.32 -12.02
N GLU A 29 -21.33 0.23 -12.95
CA GLU A 29 -21.15 -0.10 -14.39
C GLU A 29 -20.00 0.71 -15.05
N ARG A 30 -19.54 1.78 -14.38
CA ARG A 30 -18.40 2.62 -14.71
C ARG A 30 -17.08 1.87 -14.98
N TRP A 31 -16.90 0.66 -14.46
CA TRP A 31 -15.68 -0.15 -14.71
C TRP A 31 -15.89 -1.31 -15.71
N ALA A 32 -17.07 -1.44 -16.31
CA ALA A 32 -17.39 -2.55 -17.21
C ALA A 32 -16.62 -2.49 -18.54
N GLU A 33 -16.19 -1.30 -18.97
CA GLU A 33 -15.35 -1.09 -20.15
C GLU A 33 -13.95 -0.65 -19.70
N ARG A 34 -13.09 -1.64 -19.42
CA ARG A 34 -11.69 -1.36 -19.10
C ARG A 34 -10.96 -0.88 -20.36
N PRO A 35 -10.27 0.27 -20.32
CA PRO A 35 -9.49 0.72 -21.47
C PRO A 35 -8.35 -0.28 -21.73
N THR A 36 -8.16 -0.63 -23.00
CA THR A 36 -7.06 -1.51 -23.43
C THR A 36 -5.87 -0.73 -24.00
N GLU A 37 -6.06 0.57 -24.30
CA GLU A 37 -5.06 1.45 -24.89
C GLU A 37 -4.70 2.59 -23.92
N ILE A 38 -3.43 2.98 -23.94
CA ILE A 38 -2.93 4.11 -23.15
C ILE A 38 -3.25 5.41 -23.90
N SER A 39 -4.17 6.21 -23.38
CA SER A 39 -4.58 7.48 -24.00
C SER A 39 -3.85 8.71 -23.45
N VAL A 40 -3.21 8.60 -22.29
CA VAL A 40 -2.50 9.72 -21.66
C VAL A 40 -1.14 9.96 -22.31
N THR A 41 -0.84 11.23 -22.60
CA THR A 41 0.48 11.66 -23.06
C THR A 41 1.50 11.66 -21.91
N ASP A 42 2.79 11.73 -22.21
CA ASP A 42 3.84 11.85 -21.16
C ASP A 42 3.65 13.09 -20.29
N GLU A 43 3.26 14.23 -20.88
CA GLU A 43 3.03 15.48 -20.15
C GLU A 43 1.81 15.37 -19.20
N GLU A 44 0.72 14.77 -19.67
CA GLU A 44 -0.45 14.50 -18.84
C GLU A 44 -0.13 13.49 -17.73
N ALA A 45 0.62 12.43 -18.07
CA ALA A 45 1.04 11.44 -17.10
C ALA A 45 1.85 12.09 -15.97
N GLU A 46 2.84 12.92 -16.29
CA GLU A 46 3.62 13.67 -15.30
C GLU A 46 2.74 14.60 -14.46
N HIS A 47 1.74 15.26 -15.07
CA HIS A 47 0.80 16.10 -14.32
C HIS A 47 -0.01 15.31 -13.27
N PHE A 48 -0.60 14.17 -13.68
CA PHE A 48 -1.38 13.33 -12.77
C PHE A 48 -0.51 12.70 -11.68
N ILE A 49 0.68 12.22 -12.04
CA ILE A 49 1.64 11.67 -11.09
C ILE A 49 2.06 12.74 -10.08
N ALA A 50 2.39 13.96 -10.52
CA ALA A 50 2.79 15.05 -9.63
C ALA A 50 1.69 15.42 -8.62
N ASN A 51 0.43 15.50 -9.06
CA ASN A 51 -0.70 15.77 -8.18
C ASN A 51 -0.93 14.63 -7.17
N TRP A 52 -0.82 13.38 -7.61
CA TRP A 52 -0.93 12.23 -6.71
C TRP A 52 0.22 12.20 -5.68
N VAL A 53 1.46 12.42 -6.13
CA VAL A 53 2.65 12.47 -5.27
C VAL A 53 2.50 13.55 -4.20
N GLU A 54 1.94 14.71 -4.55
CA GLU A 54 1.69 15.78 -3.59
C GLU A 54 0.68 15.36 -2.50
N ASN A 55 -0.39 14.67 -2.86
CA ASN A 55 -1.35 14.14 -1.88
C ASN A 55 -0.69 13.08 -0.96
N ILE A 56 0.15 12.21 -1.53
CA ILE A 56 0.90 11.23 -0.73
C ILE A 56 1.90 11.91 0.20
N ARG A 57 2.60 12.96 -0.27
CA ARG A 57 3.50 13.78 0.56
C ARG A 57 2.76 14.39 1.74
N LEU A 58 1.63 15.04 1.50
CA LEU A 58 0.80 15.64 2.58
C LEU A 58 0.32 14.60 3.58
N ARG A 59 -0.08 13.41 3.10
CA ARG A 59 -0.43 12.29 3.96
C ARG A 59 0.74 11.84 4.84
N PHE A 60 1.95 11.76 4.28
CA PHE A 60 3.15 11.39 5.02
C PHE A 60 3.56 12.46 6.03
N GLU A 61 3.46 13.73 5.68
CA GLU A 61 3.71 14.83 6.61
C GLU A 61 2.71 14.83 7.77
N LEU A 62 1.43 14.60 7.49
CA LEU A 62 0.41 14.47 8.53
C LEU A 62 0.67 13.27 9.45
N THR A 63 1.06 12.13 8.87
CA THR A 63 1.39 10.94 9.67
C THR A 63 2.59 11.21 10.57
N THR A 64 3.62 11.88 10.05
CA THR A 64 4.83 12.25 10.79
C THR A 64 4.51 13.22 11.94
N VAL A 65 3.74 14.28 11.67
CA VAL A 65 3.39 15.25 12.72
C VAL A 65 2.47 14.63 13.77
N ARG A 66 1.55 13.75 13.37
CA ARG A 66 0.68 12.99 14.29
C ARG A 66 1.50 12.09 15.21
N GLN A 67 2.48 11.35 14.68
CA GLN A 67 3.40 10.53 15.49
C GLN A 67 4.21 11.38 16.50
N ARG A 68 4.58 12.61 16.14
CA ARG A 68 5.23 13.54 17.08
C ARG A 68 4.28 14.00 18.19
N LEU A 69 3.03 14.29 17.85
CA LEU A 69 1.98 14.61 18.82
C LEU A 69 1.72 13.42 19.77
N GLU A 70 1.68 12.19 19.25
CA GLU A 70 1.56 10.96 20.04
C GLU A 70 2.73 10.80 21.03
N VAL A 71 3.97 11.01 20.56
CA VAL A 71 5.17 10.99 21.41
C VAL A 71 5.10 12.04 22.52
N GLU A 72 4.61 13.25 22.22
CA GLU A 72 4.46 14.29 23.22
C GLU A 72 3.42 13.91 24.29
N CYS A 73 2.27 13.39 23.88
CA CYS A 73 1.30 12.83 24.83
C CYS A 73 1.93 11.72 25.69
N MET A 74 2.69 10.80 25.09
CA MET A 74 3.36 9.72 25.81
C MET A 74 4.41 10.26 26.82
N ASN A 75 5.15 11.32 26.48
CA ASN A 75 6.05 12.01 27.40
C ASN A 75 5.32 12.60 28.62
N GLN A 76 4.13 13.18 28.41
CA GLN A 76 3.30 13.70 29.50
C GLN A 76 2.81 12.59 30.45
N HIS A 77 2.64 11.37 29.93
CA HIS A 77 2.35 10.17 30.72
C HIS A 77 3.60 9.48 31.31
N GLY A 78 4.80 10.06 31.11
CA GLY A 78 6.05 9.59 31.70
C GLY A 78 6.80 8.52 30.90
N PHE A 79 6.38 8.23 29.67
CA PHE A 79 7.10 7.36 28.75
C PHE A 79 8.14 8.16 27.97
N THR A 80 9.43 7.96 28.25
CA THR A 80 10.54 8.71 27.61
C THR A 80 11.32 7.91 26.57
N VAL A 81 10.98 6.64 26.41
CA VAL A 81 11.58 5.72 25.43
C VAL A 81 10.47 5.33 24.46
N HIS A 82 10.70 5.59 23.18
CA HIS A 82 9.70 5.40 22.12
C HIS A 82 10.28 4.49 21.03
N PRO A 83 9.42 3.75 20.31
CA PRO A 83 9.82 3.08 19.08
C PRO A 83 10.43 4.08 18.09
N ASP A 84 11.33 3.60 17.24
CA ASP A 84 11.86 4.41 16.14
C ASP A 84 10.71 4.94 15.29
N GLN A 85 10.68 6.25 15.07
CA GLN A 85 9.65 6.85 14.24
C GLN A 85 9.87 6.47 12.78
N GLN A 86 8.79 6.07 12.13
CA GLN A 86 8.83 5.75 10.72
C GLN A 86 9.14 7.01 9.91
N THR A 87 10.26 7.00 9.20
CA THR A 87 10.57 8.04 8.22
C THR A 87 9.86 7.73 6.92
N TRP A 88 8.98 8.64 6.50
CA TRP A 88 8.30 8.53 5.22
C TRP A 88 9.10 9.26 4.12
N PRO A 89 9.12 8.71 2.89
CA PRO A 89 9.79 9.39 1.78
C PRO A 89 9.07 10.71 1.48
N THR A 90 9.83 11.76 1.21
CA THR A 90 9.30 13.06 0.76
C THR A 90 9.66 13.36 -0.68
N ASP A 91 10.65 12.65 -1.23
CA ASP A 91 11.06 12.78 -2.62
C ASP A 91 10.16 11.96 -3.55
N ARG A 92 9.89 12.50 -4.74
CA ARG A 92 9.04 11.87 -5.76
C ARG A 92 9.54 10.47 -6.11
N ASP A 93 10.82 10.32 -6.39
CA ASP A 93 11.37 9.07 -6.90
C ASP A 93 11.40 8.01 -5.80
N GLU A 94 11.62 8.42 -4.54
CA GLU A 94 11.47 7.53 -3.38
C GLU A 94 10.00 7.11 -3.15
N ILE A 95 9.05 8.03 -3.29
CA ILE A 95 7.61 7.74 -3.19
C ILE A 95 7.20 6.73 -4.27
N LEU A 96 7.58 6.98 -5.53
CA LEU A 96 7.27 6.10 -6.65
C LEU A 96 7.98 4.75 -6.52
N GLY A 97 9.23 4.72 -6.07
CA GLY A 97 9.99 3.49 -5.84
C GLY A 97 9.41 2.61 -4.74
N LYS A 98 8.72 3.19 -3.74
CA LYS A 98 8.00 2.46 -2.69
C LYS A 98 6.57 2.07 -3.06
N GLN A 99 6.01 2.63 -4.13
CA GLN A 99 4.70 2.25 -4.61
C GLN A 99 4.80 0.92 -5.36
N PHE A 100 4.58 -0.17 -4.63
CA PHE A 100 4.61 -1.53 -5.18
C PHE A 100 3.73 -1.65 -6.44
N GLY A 101 4.30 -2.24 -7.49
CA GLY A 101 3.60 -2.56 -8.73
C GLY A 101 3.57 -1.47 -9.80
N VAL A 102 4.00 -0.23 -9.51
CA VAL A 102 4.07 0.82 -10.55
C VAL A 102 5.29 0.60 -11.43
N LEU A 103 6.48 0.50 -10.83
CA LEU A 103 7.73 0.25 -11.56
C LEU A 103 8.09 -1.24 -11.56
N ALA A 104 8.46 -1.73 -12.74
CA ALA A 104 9.13 -2.99 -12.97
C ALA A 104 10.64 -2.88 -12.69
N GLY A 105 11.23 -4.00 -12.27
CA GLY A 105 12.67 -4.09 -12.00
C GLY A 105 13.12 -3.47 -10.66
N PRO A 106 14.45 -3.44 -10.43
CA PRO A 106 15.09 -2.83 -9.26
C PRO A 106 15.31 -1.31 -9.43
N ASN A 107 15.73 -0.64 -8.37
CA ASN A 107 16.10 0.78 -8.44
C ASN A 107 17.41 0.97 -9.24
N PRO A 108 17.42 1.82 -10.29
CA PRO A 108 18.57 2.01 -11.16
C PRO A 108 19.80 2.60 -10.47
N ILE A 109 19.63 3.33 -9.36
CA ILE A 109 20.73 3.99 -8.66
C ILE A 109 21.70 2.98 -8.04
N ASN A 110 21.16 1.87 -7.55
CA ASN A 110 21.86 0.94 -6.67
C ASN A 110 21.75 -0.53 -7.11
N ALA A 111 21.08 -0.85 -8.21
CA ALA A 111 20.98 -2.23 -8.71
C ALA A 111 22.34 -2.94 -8.85
N GLY A 112 23.37 -2.23 -9.31
CA GLY A 112 24.72 -2.78 -9.49
C GLY A 112 25.52 -3.03 -8.20
N GLU A 113 25.09 -2.48 -7.07
CA GLU A 113 25.77 -2.67 -5.77
C GLU A 113 24.91 -3.47 -4.79
N LEU A 114 23.61 -3.19 -4.78
CA LEU A 114 22.66 -3.69 -3.79
C LEU A 114 21.63 -4.64 -4.39
N GLY A 115 21.67 -4.99 -5.69
CA GLY A 115 20.68 -5.87 -6.29
C GLY A 115 19.27 -5.26 -6.25
N TYR A 116 18.31 -5.98 -5.64
CA TYR A 116 16.97 -5.45 -5.40
C TYR A 116 16.88 -4.57 -4.13
N GLY A 117 17.95 -4.47 -3.34
CA GLY A 117 18.03 -3.59 -2.18
C GLY A 117 16.93 -3.85 -1.15
N ASP A 118 16.27 -2.78 -0.71
CA ASP A 118 15.19 -2.84 0.29
C ASP A 118 13.90 -3.51 -0.22
N MET A 119 13.84 -3.86 -1.51
CA MET A 119 12.68 -4.55 -2.09
C MET A 119 12.62 -6.03 -1.66
N ILE A 120 13.71 -6.57 -1.12
CA ILE A 120 13.77 -7.92 -0.57
C ILE A 120 14.23 -7.87 0.89
N GLN A 121 13.52 -8.61 1.77
CA GLN A 121 13.98 -8.78 3.14
C GLN A 121 15.07 -9.86 3.17
N ARG A 122 16.31 -9.47 3.47
CA ARG A 122 17.43 -10.40 3.61
C ARG A 122 17.51 -10.92 5.05
N PRO A 123 17.31 -12.22 5.30
CA PRO A 123 17.28 -12.78 6.66
C PRO A 123 18.58 -12.57 7.45
N PHE A 124 19.72 -12.37 6.76
CA PHE A 124 21.05 -12.29 7.38
C PHE A 124 21.80 -10.95 7.18
N ALA A 125 21.21 -9.99 6.47
CA ALA A 125 21.83 -8.66 6.36
C ALA A 125 21.93 -7.95 7.73
N ALA A 126 21.20 -8.44 8.74
CA ALA A 126 21.29 -8.06 10.14
C ALA A 126 22.33 -8.86 10.96
N THR A 127 23.46 -9.27 10.36
CA THR A 127 24.56 -9.94 11.12
C THR A 127 25.32 -8.99 12.06
N GLY A 128 25.03 -7.68 12.03
CA GLY A 128 25.06 -6.88 13.24
C GLY A 128 23.68 -6.94 13.83
N ILE A 129 23.53 -7.48 15.06
CA ILE A 129 22.31 -7.36 15.89
C ILE A 129 21.69 -6.01 15.52
N PRO A 130 20.45 -5.96 14.94
CA PRO A 130 19.81 -4.69 14.59
C PRO A 130 20.08 -3.77 15.75
N ASN A 131 20.52 -2.55 15.50
CA ASN A 131 20.80 -1.61 16.58
C ASN A 131 19.50 -1.45 17.37
N MET A 132 19.31 -2.32 18.37
CA MET A 132 18.03 -2.52 19.02
C MET A 132 17.76 -1.18 19.63
N SER A 133 16.67 -0.56 19.20
CA SER A 133 16.29 0.74 19.74
C SER A 133 16.24 0.61 21.26
N ASP A 134 16.42 1.71 21.98
CA ASP A 134 16.28 1.65 23.44
C ASP A 134 14.90 1.10 23.85
N PHE A 135 13.90 1.25 22.98
CA PHE A 135 12.58 0.66 23.12
C PHE A 135 12.58 -0.87 23.05
N ASP A 136 13.32 -1.46 22.12
CA ASP A 136 13.41 -2.93 21.99
C ASP A 136 14.12 -3.59 23.17
N ARG A 137 14.81 -2.80 24.00
CA ARG A 137 15.47 -3.25 25.25
C ARG A 137 14.55 -3.22 26.46
N LEU A 138 13.36 -2.62 26.34
CA LEU A 138 12.37 -2.61 27.42
C LEU A 138 11.92 -4.04 27.73
N SER A 139 11.56 -4.27 28.99
CA SER A 139 10.87 -5.52 29.34
C SER A 139 9.52 -5.61 28.64
N VAL A 140 8.98 -6.84 28.52
CA VAL A 140 7.65 -7.09 27.94
C VAL A 140 6.58 -6.28 28.69
N ASP A 141 6.69 -6.16 30.02
CA ASP A 141 5.73 -5.41 30.83
C ASP A 141 5.79 -3.89 30.54
N GLU A 142 7.01 -3.34 30.37
CA GLU A 142 7.21 -1.92 30.03
C GLU A 142 6.70 -1.59 28.62
N SER A 143 7.00 -2.44 27.63
CA SER A 143 6.50 -2.23 26.27
C SER A 143 4.98 -2.42 26.18
N GLN A 144 4.40 -3.36 26.92
CA GLN A 144 2.95 -3.48 27.01
C GLN A 144 2.30 -2.27 27.68
N ALA A 145 2.88 -1.75 28.77
CA ALA A 145 2.39 -0.53 29.41
C ALA A 145 2.43 0.66 28.45
N TYR A 146 3.49 0.78 27.65
CA TYR A 146 3.61 1.78 26.61
C TYR A 146 2.46 1.69 25.60
N TYR A 147 2.22 0.51 25.03
CA TYR A 147 1.19 0.34 24.00
C TYR A 147 -0.24 0.48 24.56
N ARG A 148 -0.49 0.11 25.83
CA ARG A 148 -1.77 0.40 26.49
C ARG A 148 -2.01 1.89 26.64
N GLN A 149 -1.00 2.67 27.01
CA GLN A 149 -1.15 4.12 27.06
C GLN A 149 -1.31 4.73 25.65
N LEU A 150 -0.58 4.23 24.65
CA LEU A 150 -0.64 4.74 23.30
C LEU A 150 -2.00 4.46 22.64
N TRP A 151 -2.50 3.23 22.74
CA TRP A 151 -3.66 2.74 22.00
C TRP A 151 -4.92 2.53 22.83
N GLY A 152 -4.83 2.66 24.15
CA GLY A 152 -5.89 2.31 25.10
C GLY A 152 -5.96 0.81 25.42
N GLU A 153 -6.63 0.49 26.52
CA GLU A 153 -6.81 -0.89 27.01
C GLU A 153 -7.55 -1.79 26.02
N SER A 154 -8.54 -1.24 25.30
CA SER A 154 -9.33 -1.95 24.29
C SER A 154 -8.56 -2.37 23.04
N ALA A 155 -7.32 -1.88 22.86
CA ALA A 155 -6.46 -2.32 21.77
C ALA A 155 -5.99 -3.78 21.91
N PHE A 156 -6.13 -4.37 23.11
CA PHE A 156 -5.74 -5.75 23.43
C PHE A 156 -6.93 -6.68 23.66
N ASP A 157 -8.15 -6.14 23.63
CA ASP A 157 -9.38 -6.91 23.71
C ASP A 157 -9.86 -7.27 22.30
N ASP A 158 -10.47 -8.45 22.14
CA ASP A 158 -11.02 -8.90 20.86
C ASP A 158 -12.25 -8.07 20.43
N ASP A 159 -12.92 -7.40 21.39
CA ASP A 159 -14.02 -6.46 21.16
C ASP A 159 -13.48 -5.03 20.99
N HIS A 160 -13.24 -4.66 19.73
CA HIS A 160 -12.70 -3.35 19.35
C HIS A 160 -13.76 -2.24 19.27
N ASP A 161 -14.60 -2.12 20.30
CA ASP A 161 -15.72 -1.16 20.35
C ASP A 161 -15.26 0.31 20.24
N ASP A 162 -14.00 0.59 20.53
CA ASP A 162 -13.38 1.94 20.46
C ASP A 162 -12.65 2.22 19.15
N THR A 163 -13.02 1.52 18.07
CA THR A 163 -12.44 1.74 16.75
C THR A 163 -13.40 2.42 15.78
N LEU A 164 -12.91 3.46 15.11
CA LEU A 164 -13.57 4.02 13.93
C LEU A 164 -13.21 3.17 12.72
N THR A 165 -14.20 2.48 12.17
CA THR A 165 -14.05 1.82 10.87
C THR A 165 -14.46 2.76 9.75
N VAL A 166 -13.54 3.00 8.84
CA VAL A 166 -13.78 3.69 7.57
C VAL A 166 -13.69 2.64 6.47
N GLY A 167 -14.78 2.49 5.72
CA GLY A 167 -14.79 1.63 4.55
C GLY A 167 -13.75 2.15 3.58
N GLY A 168 -12.85 1.28 3.14
CA GLY A 168 -11.97 1.62 2.04
C GLY A 168 -12.80 1.63 0.75
N ASP A 169 -12.55 2.60 -0.12
CA ASP A 169 -13.19 2.60 -1.44
C ASP A 169 -12.74 1.37 -2.23
N GLN A 170 -13.61 0.89 -3.14
CA GLN A 170 -13.29 -0.18 -4.10
C GLN A 170 -12.92 -1.54 -3.49
N GLY A 171 -13.61 -1.96 -2.41
CA GLY A 171 -13.42 -3.30 -1.84
C GLY A 171 -12.11 -3.46 -1.06
N SER A 172 -11.41 -2.37 -0.76
CA SER A 172 -10.27 -2.40 0.16
C SER A 172 -10.73 -2.71 1.58
N SER A 173 -9.85 -3.38 2.33
CA SER A 173 -10.10 -3.78 3.71
C SER A 173 -10.51 -2.59 4.57
N GLU A 174 -11.50 -2.80 5.43
CA GLU A 174 -11.87 -1.87 6.50
C GLU A 174 -10.64 -1.37 7.26
N ILE A 175 -10.39 -0.06 7.24
CA ILE A 175 -9.31 0.53 8.04
C ILE A 175 -9.90 0.92 9.39
N ARG A 176 -9.34 0.32 10.44
CA ARG A 176 -9.72 0.60 11.83
C ARG A 176 -8.76 1.60 12.44
N TYR A 177 -9.33 2.66 13.00
CA TYR A 177 -8.61 3.71 13.72
C TYR A 177 -8.95 3.63 15.20
N ARG A 178 -7.95 3.61 16.07
CA ARG A 178 -8.17 3.53 17.52
C ARG A 178 -8.47 4.92 18.06
N LEU A 179 -9.53 5.04 18.85
CA LEU A 179 -10.01 6.31 19.40
C LEU A 179 -9.69 6.49 20.89
N THR A 180 -8.84 5.62 21.46
CA THR A 180 -8.43 5.65 22.86
C THR A 180 -6.92 5.82 23.01
N GLY A 181 -6.47 6.06 24.24
CA GLY A 181 -5.06 6.35 24.54
C GLY A 181 -4.58 7.67 23.93
N CYS A 182 -3.26 7.81 23.84
CA CYS A 182 -2.65 8.97 23.20
C CYS A 182 -2.98 9.09 21.71
N GLU A 183 -3.12 7.98 20.98
CA GLU A 183 -3.52 7.99 19.57
C GLU A 183 -4.93 8.60 19.42
N GLY A 184 -5.88 8.17 20.24
CA GLY A 184 -7.23 8.74 20.29
C GLY A 184 -7.27 10.22 20.64
N ALA A 185 -6.55 10.63 21.68
CA ALA A 185 -6.47 12.03 22.09
C ALA A 185 -5.89 12.93 20.99
N VAL A 186 -4.87 12.46 20.26
CA VAL A 186 -4.32 13.17 19.10
C VAL A 186 -5.32 13.23 17.97
N TYR A 187 -6.06 12.15 17.70
CA TYR A 187 -7.13 12.16 16.69
C TYR A 187 -8.21 13.19 17.00
N GLU A 188 -8.70 13.21 18.23
CA GLU A 188 -9.70 14.19 18.70
C GLU A 188 -9.15 15.61 18.58
N ALA A 189 -7.94 15.86 19.08
CA ALA A 189 -7.32 17.17 19.06
C ALA A 189 -7.07 17.67 17.62
N LEU A 190 -6.67 16.78 16.70
CA LEU A 190 -6.31 17.17 15.34
C LEU A 190 -7.55 17.31 14.44
N TYR A 191 -8.42 16.31 14.44
CA TYR A 191 -9.50 16.18 13.45
C TYR A 191 -10.89 16.51 14.00
N GLU A 192 -11.07 16.56 15.33
CA GLU A 192 -12.36 16.85 15.97
C GLU A 192 -13.50 15.94 15.42
N GLU A 193 -14.66 16.53 15.13
CA GLU A 193 -15.83 15.82 14.58
C GLU A 193 -15.64 15.37 13.12
N ASP A 194 -14.61 15.88 12.42
CA ASP A 194 -14.40 15.66 10.99
C ASP A 194 -13.58 14.41 10.67
N LEU A 195 -13.06 13.69 11.68
CA LEU A 195 -12.17 12.55 11.49
C LEU A 195 -12.67 11.56 10.44
N ARG A 196 -13.93 11.12 10.52
CA ARG A 196 -14.49 10.16 9.55
C ARG A 196 -14.48 10.72 8.12
N SER A 197 -14.89 11.98 7.96
CA SER A 197 -14.92 12.65 6.66
C SER A 197 -13.51 12.77 6.08
N PHE A 198 -12.56 13.25 6.89
CA PHE A 198 -11.17 13.39 6.49
C PHE A 198 -10.54 12.04 6.10
N LEU A 199 -10.83 10.96 6.84
CA LEU A 199 -10.31 9.63 6.53
C LEU A 199 -10.88 9.07 5.22
N SER A 200 -12.15 9.35 4.90
CA SER A 200 -12.72 9.05 3.58
C SER A 200 -12.00 9.83 2.47
N LEU A 201 -11.79 11.13 2.65
CA LEU A 201 -11.03 11.96 1.70
C LEU A 201 -9.60 11.47 1.51
N LYS A 202 -8.92 11.09 2.60
CA LYS A 202 -7.57 10.51 2.58
C LYS A 202 -7.53 9.19 1.79
N SER A 203 -8.55 8.34 1.95
CA SER A 203 -8.69 7.10 1.17
C SER A 203 -8.82 7.41 -0.32
N ALA A 204 -9.78 8.27 -0.68
CA ALA A 204 -10.00 8.70 -2.06
C ALA A 204 -8.74 9.31 -2.70
N ALA A 205 -8.07 10.23 -2.01
CA ALA A 205 -6.84 10.87 -2.47
C ALA A 205 -5.63 9.92 -2.54
N SER A 206 -5.67 8.80 -1.82
CA SER A 206 -4.66 7.74 -1.87
C SER A 206 -5.01 6.61 -2.83
N ALA A 207 -6.19 6.65 -3.48
CA ALA A 207 -6.61 5.61 -4.40
C ALA A 207 -5.52 5.41 -5.46
N SER A 208 -4.94 4.23 -5.47
CA SER A 208 -3.88 3.88 -6.40
C SER A 208 -4.50 3.58 -7.76
N GLY A 209 -4.12 4.34 -8.80
CA GLY A 209 -4.50 4.05 -10.19
C GLY A 209 -3.98 2.71 -10.75
N GLY A 210 -3.49 1.80 -9.90
CA GLY A 210 -2.69 0.63 -10.27
C GLY A 210 -3.47 -0.63 -10.62
N PHE A 211 -4.80 -0.65 -10.51
CA PHE A 211 -5.56 -1.90 -10.61
C PHE A 211 -5.49 -2.59 -11.99
N PHE A 212 -5.06 -1.89 -13.05
CA PHE A 212 -5.10 -2.41 -14.43
C PHE A 212 -3.84 -2.10 -15.26
N VAL A 213 -2.71 -1.76 -14.63
CA VAL A 213 -1.46 -1.41 -15.36
C VAL A 213 -1.06 -2.51 -16.35
N ASP A 214 -1.17 -3.77 -15.92
CA ASP A 214 -0.81 -4.95 -16.72
C ASP A 214 -1.88 -5.34 -17.76
N GLU A 215 -3.02 -4.66 -17.79
CA GLU A 215 -4.12 -4.95 -18.72
C GLU A 215 -4.02 -4.16 -20.03
N TYR A 216 -3.19 -3.12 -20.09
CA TYR A 216 -2.95 -2.33 -21.30
C TYR A 216 -2.14 -3.13 -22.33
N ASP A 217 -2.53 -3.06 -23.59
CA ASP A 217 -1.94 -3.88 -24.66
C ASP A 217 -0.47 -3.52 -24.89
N GLU A 218 -0.11 -2.24 -24.80
CA GLU A 218 1.28 -1.78 -24.92
C GLU A 218 2.16 -2.28 -23.75
N VAL A 219 1.61 -2.33 -22.54
CA VAL A 219 2.33 -2.88 -21.36
C VAL A 219 2.52 -4.39 -21.50
N LYS A 220 1.50 -5.11 -21.97
CA LYS A 220 1.61 -6.55 -22.25
C LYS A 220 2.68 -6.83 -23.30
N GLU A 221 2.68 -6.08 -24.41
CA GLU A 221 3.69 -6.23 -25.47
C GLU A 221 5.11 -5.99 -24.94
N ALA A 222 5.32 -4.90 -24.19
CA ALA A 222 6.59 -4.61 -23.55
C ALA A 222 7.00 -5.69 -22.53
N ASN A 223 6.04 -6.23 -21.76
CA ASN A 223 6.29 -7.33 -20.83
C ASN A 223 6.73 -8.61 -21.56
N PHE A 224 6.10 -8.96 -22.69
CA PHE A 224 6.55 -10.10 -23.52
C PHE A 224 7.95 -9.90 -24.10
N ALA A 225 8.27 -8.67 -24.53
CA ALA A 225 9.61 -8.32 -24.97
C ALA A 225 10.62 -8.45 -23.81
N TRP A 226 10.24 -8.00 -22.61
CA TRP A 226 11.09 -8.08 -21.43
C TRP A 226 11.36 -9.54 -21.03
N VAL A 227 10.34 -10.42 -21.06
CA VAL A 227 10.52 -11.86 -20.83
C VAL A 227 11.51 -12.44 -21.82
N THR A 228 11.39 -12.09 -23.11
CA THR A 228 12.31 -12.55 -24.16
C THR A 228 13.75 -12.07 -23.92
N CYS A 229 13.92 -10.85 -23.42
CA CYS A 229 15.23 -10.32 -23.02
C CYS A 229 15.82 -11.11 -21.85
N MET A 230 15.05 -11.35 -20.79
CA MET A 230 15.48 -12.14 -19.63
C MET A 230 15.87 -13.57 -20.01
N GLU A 231 15.07 -14.23 -20.86
CA GLU A 231 15.40 -15.56 -21.37
C GLU A 231 16.71 -15.57 -22.18
N SER A 232 16.92 -14.55 -23.01
CA SER A 232 18.14 -14.39 -23.81
C SER A 232 19.38 -14.17 -22.94
N ALA A 233 19.21 -13.55 -21.77
CA ALA A 233 20.24 -13.37 -20.76
C ALA A 233 20.47 -14.63 -19.88
N GLY A 234 19.66 -15.68 -20.06
CA GLY A 234 19.81 -16.97 -19.35
C GLY A 234 18.86 -17.17 -18.17
N PHE A 235 17.99 -16.19 -17.87
CA PHE A 235 16.98 -16.28 -16.83
C PHE A 235 15.67 -16.87 -17.38
N THR A 236 15.66 -18.18 -17.60
CA THR A 236 14.50 -18.89 -18.16
C THR A 236 13.38 -19.11 -17.13
N GLY A 237 12.13 -19.16 -17.58
CA GLY A 237 10.98 -19.45 -16.71
C GLY A 237 10.41 -18.21 -16.00
N VAL A 238 11.00 -17.05 -16.21
CA VAL A 238 10.49 -15.75 -15.78
C VAL A 238 9.30 -15.36 -16.68
N THR A 239 8.19 -14.94 -16.07
CA THR A 239 6.93 -14.62 -16.80
C THR A 239 6.52 -13.17 -16.67
N GLU A 240 7.03 -12.48 -15.64
CA GLU A 240 6.75 -11.08 -15.33
C GLU A 240 7.82 -10.54 -14.36
N PRO A 241 8.01 -9.19 -14.28
CA PRO A 241 9.00 -8.56 -13.41
C PRO A 241 8.88 -8.85 -11.92
N SER A 242 7.70 -9.19 -11.40
CA SER A 242 7.56 -9.64 -10.00
C SER A 242 8.31 -10.94 -9.74
N HIS A 243 8.35 -11.85 -10.71
CA HIS A 243 8.97 -13.17 -10.55
C HIS A 243 10.50 -13.07 -10.35
N THR A 244 11.17 -12.05 -10.90
CA THR A 244 12.61 -11.86 -10.64
C THR A 244 12.89 -11.49 -9.18
N ARG A 245 11.97 -10.74 -8.54
CA ARG A 245 12.04 -10.46 -7.10
C ARG A 245 11.82 -11.72 -6.28
N ASP A 246 10.87 -12.57 -6.68
CA ASP A 246 10.63 -13.85 -6.01
C ASP A 246 11.85 -14.77 -6.13
N ILE A 247 12.48 -14.84 -7.30
CA ILE A 247 13.76 -15.57 -7.48
C ILE A 247 14.84 -15.00 -6.55
N ALA A 248 14.95 -13.67 -6.45
CA ALA A 248 15.89 -13.05 -5.52
C ALA A 248 15.60 -13.40 -4.06
N ILE A 249 14.33 -13.41 -3.65
CA ILE A 249 13.91 -13.84 -2.31
C ILE A 249 14.28 -15.31 -2.08
N ASP A 250 14.00 -16.19 -3.04
CA ASP A 250 14.30 -17.62 -2.96
C ASP A 250 15.81 -17.88 -2.83
N LEU A 251 16.67 -17.11 -3.52
CA LEU A 251 18.13 -17.18 -3.34
C LEU A 251 18.56 -16.97 -1.88
N TRP A 252 17.89 -16.08 -1.15
CA TRP A 252 18.17 -15.79 0.25
C TRP A 252 17.53 -16.80 1.21
N LEU A 253 16.33 -17.29 0.89
CA LEU A 253 15.65 -18.32 1.67
C LEU A 253 16.37 -19.67 1.55
N ASP A 254 16.89 -20.01 0.36
CA ASP A 254 17.68 -21.21 0.14
C ASP A 254 18.97 -21.14 0.99
N LEU A 255 19.66 -19.99 0.99
CA LEU A 255 20.82 -19.76 1.84
C LEU A 255 20.49 -19.96 3.34
N ASP A 256 19.33 -19.51 3.80
CA ASP A 256 18.87 -19.73 5.19
C ASP A 256 18.58 -21.19 5.47
N SER A 257 17.84 -21.84 4.58
CA SER A 257 17.45 -23.24 4.71
C SER A 257 18.65 -24.21 4.70
N ASP A 258 19.68 -23.90 3.92
CA ASP A 258 20.92 -24.67 3.85
C ASP A 258 21.76 -24.54 5.13
N HIS A 259 21.50 -23.51 5.93
CA HIS A 259 22.27 -23.17 7.13
C HIS A 259 21.47 -23.28 8.43
N LEU A 260 20.27 -23.87 8.43
CA LEU A 260 19.41 -24.01 9.62
C LEU A 260 20.19 -24.37 10.89
N GLY A 261 20.29 -23.42 11.83
CA GLY A 261 20.99 -23.57 13.10
C GLY A 261 22.45 -23.09 13.11
N SER A 262 22.93 -22.50 12.03
CA SER A 262 24.23 -21.84 11.89
C SER A 262 24.13 -20.59 11.01
N ASN A 263 25.06 -19.65 11.14
CA ASN A 263 25.10 -18.52 10.21
C ASN A 263 25.78 -18.96 8.90
N PRO A 264 25.28 -18.54 7.72
CA PRO A 264 25.96 -18.79 6.46
C PRO A 264 27.38 -18.22 6.47
N SER A 265 28.30 -18.86 5.73
CA SER A 265 29.66 -18.35 5.66
C SER A 265 29.70 -17.03 4.88
N PRO A 266 30.66 -16.13 5.14
CA PRO A 266 30.80 -14.89 4.37
C PRO A 266 30.93 -15.14 2.85
N ALA A 267 31.54 -16.26 2.45
CA ALA A 267 31.68 -16.61 1.04
C ALA A 267 30.35 -16.98 0.38
N ASP A 268 29.44 -17.63 1.13
CA ASP A 268 28.10 -17.98 0.64
C ASP A 268 27.23 -16.74 0.52
N VAL A 269 27.28 -15.84 1.53
CA VAL A 269 26.61 -14.53 1.48
C VAL A 269 27.10 -13.71 0.29
N ASP A 270 28.42 -13.65 0.05
CA ASP A 270 29.01 -12.95 -1.09
C ASP A 270 28.59 -13.58 -2.43
N ALA A 271 28.41 -14.90 -2.49
CA ALA A 271 27.96 -15.60 -3.68
C ALA A 271 26.48 -15.31 -3.98
N THR A 272 25.62 -15.40 -2.98
CA THR A 272 24.19 -15.04 -3.08
C THR A 272 24.02 -13.59 -3.49
N MET A 273 24.77 -12.67 -2.88
CA MET A 273 24.74 -11.24 -3.25
C MET A 273 25.15 -11.03 -4.71
N ARG A 274 26.20 -11.68 -5.20
CA ARG A 274 26.60 -11.57 -6.61
C ARG A 274 25.51 -12.07 -7.56
N ALA A 275 24.85 -13.18 -7.22
CA ALA A 275 23.75 -13.72 -8.03
C ALA A 275 22.54 -12.76 -8.05
N GLU A 276 22.20 -12.16 -6.91
CA GLU A 276 21.14 -11.14 -6.83
C GLU A 276 21.49 -9.90 -7.67
N VAL A 277 22.72 -9.38 -7.57
CA VAL A 277 23.18 -8.22 -8.36
C VAL A 277 23.16 -8.53 -9.86
N GLU A 278 23.58 -9.72 -10.26
CA GLU A 278 23.53 -10.15 -11.67
C GLU A 278 22.08 -10.20 -12.18
N LEU A 279 21.17 -10.78 -11.42
CA LEU A 279 19.74 -10.81 -11.75
C LEU A 279 19.15 -9.40 -11.84
N ALA A 280 19.39 -8.55 -10.83
CA ALA A 280 18.86 -7.19 -10.76
C ALA A 280 19.39 -6.31 -11.89
N THR A 281 20.69 -6.35 -12.17
CA THR A 281 21.28 -5.57 -13.27
C THR A 281 20.79 -6.02 -14.65
N THR A 282 20.56 -7.31 -14.82
CA THR A 282 19.97 -7.85 -16.05
C THR A 282 18.51 -7.44 -16.21
N ASP A 283 17.71 -7.55 -15.14
CA ASP A 283 16.32 -7.10 -15.10
C ASP A 283 16.21 -5.62 -15.45
N LEU A 284 17.03 -4.77 -14.82
CA LEU A 284 17.07 -3.34 -15.12
C LEU A 284 17.39 -3.07 -16.61
N ALA A 285 18.41 -3.74 -17.16
CA ALA A 285 18.78 -3.57 -18.56
C ALA A 285 17.64 -4.00 -19.50
N CYS A 286 16.94 -5.10 -19.20
CA CYS A 286 15.79 -5.54 -19.97
C CYS A 286 14.60 -4.58 -19.84
N VAL A 287 14.35 -4.02 -18.66
CA VAL A 287 13.29 -3.03 -18.44
C VAL A 287 13.54 -1.75 -19.24
N GLU A 288 14.81 -1.30 -19.30
CA GLU A 288 15.23 -0.15 -20.11
C GLU A 288 15.15 -0.44 -21.61
N GLU A 289 15.56 -1.64 -22.06
CA GLU A 289 15.53 -2.02 -23.48
C GLU A 289 14.10 -2.05 -24.06
N THR A 290 13.11 -2.39 -23.24
CA THR A 290 11.72 -2.59 -23.69
C THR A 290 10.80 -1.43 -23.35
N ASP A 291 11.33 -0.31 -22.84
CA ASP A 291 10.56 0.85 -22.37
C ASP A 291 9.43 0.47 -21.38
N LEU A 292 9.60 -0.62 -20.62
CA LEU A 292 8.52 -1.17 -19.80
C LEU A 292 8.11 -0.20 -18.70
N ASN A 293 9.07 0.41 -18.01
CA ASN A 293 8.78 1.39 -16.94
C ASN A 293 8.06 2.66 -17.44
N PRO A 294 8.51 3.33 -18.51
CA PRO A 294 7.76 4.42 -19.12
C PRO A 294 6.30 4.06 -19.48
N LEU A 295 6.07 2.88 -20.03
CA LEU A 295 4.72 2.40 -20.38
C LEU A 295 3.86 2.15 -19.14
N ARG A 296 4.41 1.45 -18.13
CA ARG A 296 3.73 1.21 -16.86
C ARG A 296 3.38 2.51 -16.13
N LEU A 297 4.28 3.49 -16.13
CA LEU A 297 4.04 4.80 -15.53
C LEU A 297 2.88 5.54 -16.21
N ARG A 298 2.82 5.53 -17.54
CA ARG A 298 1.69 6.12 -18.26
C ARG A 298 0.38 5.37 -18.01
N ALA A 299 0.39 4.04 -18.07
CA ALA A 299 -0.77 3.22 -17.76
C ALA A 299 -1.29 3.49 -16.32
N TRP A 300 -0.37 3.60 -15.36
CA TRP A 300 -0.70 3.96 -13.99
C TRP A 300 -1.26 5.37 -13.88
N ALA A 301 -0.66 6.35 -14.57
CA ALA A 301 -1.15 7.72 -14.60
C ALA A 301 -2.55 7.83 -15.23
N GLN A 302 -2.86 7.00 -16.22
CA GLN A 302 -4.22 6.89 -16.75
C GLN A 302 -5.20 6.36 -15.71
N GLY A 303 -4.80 5.37 -14.90
CA GLY A 303 -5.62 4.92 -13.77
C GLY A 303 -5.81 6.02 -12.71
N ILE A 304 -4.79 6.83 -12.44
CA ILE A 304 -4.91 8.02 -11.57
C ILE A 304 -5.89 9.01 -12.19
N MET A 305 -5.74 9.35 -13.47
CA MET A 305 -6.64 10.26 -14.19
C MET A 305 -8.09 9.82 -14.04
N LEU A 306 -8.42 8.57 -14.40
CA LEU A 306 -9.78 8.03 -14.31
C LEU A 306 -10.34 8.07 -12.89
N SER A 307 -9.50 7.80 -11.89
CA SER A 307 -9.90 7.86 -10.48
C SER A 307 -10.08 9.31 -10.01
N SER A 308 -9.19 10.21 -10.42
CA SER A 308 -9.21 11.63 -10.05
C SER A 308 -10.35 12.38 -10.72
N GLU A 309 -10.75 12.06 -11.95
CA GLU A 309 -11.95 12.64 -12.58
C GLU A 309 -13.22 12.19 -11.86
N ALA A 310 -13.24 10.95 -11.35
CA ALA A 310 -14.35 10.44 -10.56
C ALA A 310 -14.42 11.06 -9.15
N LEU A 311 -13.29 11.49 -8.61
CA LEU A 311 -13.10 11.92 -7.21
C LEU A 311 -12.49 13.34 -7.12
N GLU A 312 -12.65 14.18 -8.15
CA GLU A 312 -11.90 15.43 -8.29
C GLU A 312 -12.10 16.35 -7.08
N VAL A 313 -13.36 16.46 -6.66
CA VAL A 313 -13.77 17.23 -5.48
C VAL A 313 -13.07 16.71 -4.22
N ASP A 314 -13.04 15.39 -4.04
CA ASP A 314 -12.46 14.76 -2.86
C ASP A 314 -10.92 14.89 -2.84
N PHE A 315 -10.27 14.79 -4.01
CA PHE A 315 -8.84 15.02 -4.17
C PHE A 315 -8.43 16.43 -3.72
N PHE A 316 -9.15 17.46 -4.15
CA PHE A 316 -8.85 18.83 -3.77
C PHE A 316 -9.24 19.15 -2.32
N GLN A 317 -10.37 18.63 -1.85
CA GLN A 317 -10.78 18.78 -0.45
C GLN A 317 -9.80 18.11 0.51
N PHE A 318 -9.27 16.94 0.16
CA PHE A 318 -8.22 16.29 0.95
C PHE A 318 -7.02 17.22 1.14
N ARG A 319 -6.52 17.81 0.05
CA ARG A 319 -5.35 18.71 0.11
C ARG A 319 -5.60 19.90 1.03
N GLU A 320 -6.72 20.60 0.85
CA GLU A 320 -7.08 21.75 1.67
C GLU A 320 -7.19 21.38 3.17
N GLN A 321 -7.88 20.28 3.48
CA GLN A 321 -7.98 19.82 4.87
C GLN A 321 -6.64 19.36 5.43
N ALA A 322 -5.83 18.67 4.63
CA ALA A 322 -4.54 18.18 5.07
C ALA A 322 -3.59 19.34 5.43
N GLU A 323 -3.55 20.39 4.62
CA GLU A 323 -2.80 21.61 4.91
C GLU A 323 -3.31 22.30 6.18
N ALA A 324 -4.63 22.41 6.36
CA ALA A 324 -5.22 22.99 7.57
C ALA A 324 -4.85 22.18 8.83
N TYR A 325 -4.92 20.85 8.75
CA TYR A 325 -4.51 19.97 9.85
C TYR A 325 -3.00 20.02 10.11
N LEU A 326 -2.15 20.19 9.09
CA LEU A 326 -0.72 20.41 9.31
C LEU A 326 -0.47 21.69 10.13
N VAL A 327 -1.12 22.80 9.79
CA VAL A 327 -1.02 24.06 10.56
C VAL A 327 -1.50 23.87 12.00
N LYS A 328 -2.64 23.19 12.18
CA LYS A 328 -3.18 22.90 13.50
C LYS A 328 -2.25 22.01 14.32
N ALA A 329 -1.68 20.96 13.72
CA ALA A 329 -0.73 20.06 14.36
C ALA A 329 0.55 20.79 14.81
N GLN A 330 1.08 21.71 14.00
CA GLN A 330 2.21 22.54 14.43
C GLN A 330 1.85 23.43 15.61
N THR A 331 0.64 24.00 15.60
CA THR A 331 0.15 24.82 16.74
C THR A 331 0.06 23.99 18.02
N LEU A 332 -0.44 22.76 17.95
CA LEU A 332 -0.51 21.83 19.09
C LEU A 332 0.88 21.44 19.62
N LEU A 333 1.84 21.21 18.72
CA LEU A 333 3.23 20.95 19.10
C LEU A 333 3.91 22.15 19.79
N GLU A 334 3.54 23.38 19.43
CA GLU A 334 4.08 24.59 20.05
C GLU A 334 3.43 24.91 21.40
N SER A 335 2.15 24.59 21.58
CA SER A 335 1.41 24.93 22.80
C SER A 335 1.65 23.96 23.96
N TYR A 336 2.15 22.73 23.70
CA TYR A 336 2.28 21.64 24.68
C TYR A 336 0.98 21.31 25.42
N ASP A 337 -0.18 21.60 24.81
CA ASP A 337 -1.48 21.46 25.49
C ASP A 337 -2.35 20.45 24.75
N PHE A 338 -2.52 19.28 25.36
CA PHE A 338 -3.45 18.23 24.96
C PHE A 338 -4.61 18.07 25.96
N THR A 339 -4.84 19.05 26.84
CA THR A 339 -5.85 18.96 27.91
C THR A 339 -7.21 19.55 27.59
#